data_AF-A0A376L752-F1
#
_entry.id   AF-A0A376L752-F1
#
_cell.length_a   1.000
_cell.length_b   1.000
_cell.length_c   1.000
_cell.angle_alpha   90.00
_cell.angle_beta   90.00
_cell.angle_gamma   90.00
#
_symmetry.space_group_name_H-M   'P 1'
#
loop_
_entity.id
_entity.type
_entity.pdbx_description
1 polymer ?
#
loop_
_entity_poly.entity_id
_entity_poly.type
_entity_poly.pdbx_seq_one_letter_code
_entity_poly.pdbx_strand_id
1 'polypeptide(L)' 'MRGDRSLTLRYIPHNRAPLDRGRKEVLKHVHRLWGFDVMLEQQNEDGSVELLERCPPRMGNL' A
#
# COMPACT_ATOMS: atom_id res chain seq x y z
N MET A 1 11.56 -5.51 -21.93
CA MET A 1 10.48 -5.82 -20.97
C MET A 1 10.46 -4.74 -19.88
N ARG A 2 9.67 -3.67 -20.07
CA ARG A 2 9.43 -2.66 -19.02
C ARG A 2 8.24 -3.17 -18.21
N GLY A 3 8.51 -4.07 -17.26
CA GLY A 3 7.49 -4.52 -16.32
C GLY A 3 7.07 -3.36 -15.43
N ASP A 4 5.78 -3.25 -15.17
CA ASP A 4 5.12 -2.43 -14.17
C ASP A 4 5.57 -2.86 -12.76
N ARG A 5 6.82 -2.50 -12.42
CA ARG A 5 7.40 -2.86 -11.13
C ARG A 5 6.67 -2.10 -10.03
N SER A 6 6.03 -2.86 -9.15
CA SER A 6 5.37 -2.36 -7.95
C SER A 6 5.83 -3.16 -6.72
N LEU A 7 5.74 -2.53 -5.56
CA LEU A 7 5.93 -3.15 -4.25
C LEU A 7 4.58 -3.18 -3.53
N THR A 8 4.15 -4.36 -3.11
CA THR A 8 2.94 -4.52 -2.31
C THR A 8 3.30 -4.74 -0.85
N LEU A 9 2.87 -3.83 0.01
CA LEU A 9 2.90 -3.95 1.47
C LEU A 9 1.57 -4.56 1.91
N ARG A 10 1.60 -5.70 2.60
CA ARG A 10 0.41 -6.34 3.16
C ARG A 10 0.34 -6.15 4.66
N TYR A 11 -0.72 -5.48 5.10
CA TYR A 11 -1.11 -5.37 6.49
C TYR A 11 -2.00 -6.55 6.88
N ILE A 12 -1.63 -7.25 7.96
CA ILE A 12 -2.44 -8.30 8.57
C ILE A 12 -2.83 -7.77 9.96
N PRO A 13 -4.09 -7.36 10.19
CA PRO A 13 -4.51 -6.84 11.48
C PRO A 13 -4.31 -7.87 12.58
N HIS A 14 -3.51 -7.52 13.58
CA HIS A 14 -3.36 -8.31 14.80
C HIS A 14 -4.19 -7.64 15.91
N ASN A 15 -5.02 -8.43 16.61
CA ASN A 15 -5.89 -7.94 17.69
C ASN A 15 -6.81 -6.77 17.31
N ARG A 16 -7.29 -6.71 16.07
CA ARG A 16 -8.12 -5.59 15.55
C ARG A 16 -7.47 -4.21 15.72
N ALA A 17 -6.14 -4.15 15.81
CA ALA A 17 -5.44 -2.87 15.86
C ALA A 17 -5.71 -2.10 14.55
N PRO A 18 -6.08 -0.81 14.62
CA PRO A 18 -6.20 0.00 13.42
C PRO A 18 -4.81 0.35 12.88
N LEU A 19 -4.70 0.43 11.55
CA LEU A 19 -3.48 0.88 10.91
C LEU A 19 -3.25 2.37 11.21
N ASP A 20 -2.04 2.73 11.64
CA ASP A 20 -1.74 4.09 12.10
C ASP A 20 -1.94 5.16 11.01
N ARG A 21 -2.17 6.42 11.44
CA ARG A 21 -2.35 7.57 10.54
C ARG A 21 -1.07 7.91 9.76
N GLY A 22 0.10 7.54 10.27
CA GLY A 22 1.41 7.76 9.64
C GLY A 22 1.72 6.85 8.45
N ARG A 23 0.85 5.89 8.09
CA ARG A 23 1.07 4.94 6.98
C ARG A 23 1.44 5.63 5.66
N LYS A 24 0.86 6.80 5.38
CA LYS A 24 1.11 7.60 4.16
C LYS A 24 2.59 7.98 4.01
N GLU A 25 3.22 8.39 5.10
CA GLU A 25 4.63 8.80 5.09
C GLU A 25 5.56 7.60 4.92
N VAL A 26 5.19 6.45 5.49
CA VAL A 26 5.91 5.18 5.25
C VAL A 26 5.86 4.81 3.78
N LEU A 27 4.69 4.86 3.14
CA LEU A 27 4.53 4.57 1.71
C LEU A 27 5.38 5.51 0.85
N LYS A 28 5.40 6.81 1.15
CA LYS A 28 6.25 7.80 0.46
C LYS A 28 7.74 7.50 0.64
N HIS A 29 8.15 7.05 1.82
CA HIS A 29 9.53 6.70 2.10
C HIS A 29 9.97 5.47 1.31
N VAL A 30 9.18 4.40 1.33
CA VAL A 30 9.41 3.18 0.53
C VAL A 30 9.47 3.54 -0.96
N HIS A 31 8.50 4.32 -1.46
CA HIS A 31 8.50 4.79 -2.85
C HIS A 31 9.79 5.55 -3.19
N ARG A 32 10.28 6.43 -2.30
CA ARG A 32 11.51 7.20 -2.52
C ARG A 32 12.78 6.33 -2.54
N LEU A 33 12.83 5.28 -1.73
CA LEU A 33 13.99 4.39 -1.65
C LEU A 33 14.16 3.54 -2.92
N TRP A 34 13.06 3.04 -3.48
CA TRP A 34 13.12 2.09 -4.60
C TRP A 34 12.66 2.66 -5.95
N GLY A 35 11.86 3.73 -5.95
CA GLY A 35 11.31 4.33 -7.16
C GLY A 35 10.22 3.50 -7.85
N PHE A 36 9.58 2.57 -7.13
CA PHE A 36 8.47 1.75 -7.62
C PHE A 36 7.13 2.22 -7.05
N ASP A 37 6.04 1.96 -7.79
CA ASP A 37 4.68 2.10 -7.27
C ASP A 37 4.53 1.23 -6.01
N VAL A 38 4.19 1.83 -4.88
CA VAL A 38 3.94 1.13 -3.62
C VAL A 38 2.45 1.04 -3.38
N MET A 39 1.95 -0.17 -3.16
CA MET A 39 0.55 -0.46 -2.83
C MET A 39 0.47 -0.98 -1.40
N LEU A 40 -0.47 -0.50 -0.62
CA LEU A 40 -0.76 -0.99 0.72
C LEU A 40 -2.11 -1.69 0.70
N GLU A 41 -2.08 -2.98 1.00
CA GLU A 41 -3.26 -3.83 1.08
C GLU A 41 -3.48 -4.31 2.52
N GLN A 42 -4.73 -4.53 2.91
CA GLN A 42 -5.09 -5.22 4.13
C GLN A 42 -5.66 -6.58 3.79
N GLN A 43 -5.23 -7.62 4.51
CA GLN A 43 -5.92 -8.90 4.51
C GLN A 43 -6.90 -8.94 5.69
N ASN A 44 -8.17 -9.19 5.39
CA ASN A 44 -9.23 -9.32 6.38
C ASN A 44 -9.27 -10.73 6.97
N GLU A 45 -10.02 -10.90 8.07
CA GLU A 45 -10.17 -12.19 8.77
C GLU A 45 -10.79 -13.29 7.88
N ASP A 46 -11.63 -12.91 6.90
CA ASP A 46 -12.24 -13.82 5.92
C ASP A 46 -11.30 -14.19 4.76
N GLY A 47 -10.06 -13.69 4.78
CA GLY A 47 -9.07 -13.89 3.73
C GLY A 47 -9.19 -12.94 2.55
N SER A 48 -10.21 -12.06 2.51
CA SER A 48 -10.32 -11.03 1.48
C SER A 48 -9.18 -10.01 1.60
N VAL A 49 -8.83 -9.40 0.47
CA VAL A 49 -7.75 -8.41 0.40
C VAL A 49 -8.33 -7.09 -0.11
N GLU A 50 -8.09 -6.01 0.64
CA GLU A 50 -8.55 -4.67 0.32
C GLU A 50 -7.34 -3.75 0.08
N LEU A 51 -7.35 -2.99 -1.03
CA LEU A 51 -6.35 -1.95 -1.27
C LEU A 51 -6.69 -0.72 -0.41
N LEU A 52 -5.85 -0.42 0.58
CA LEU A 52 -6.01 0.75 1.45
C LEU A 52 -5.43 2.01 0.84
N GLU A 53 -4.25 1.92 0.22
CA GLU A 53 -3.52 3.10 -0.24
C GLU A 53 -2.49 2.80 -1.33
N ARG A 54 -2.06 3.83 -2.06
CA ARG A 54 -1.02 3.74 -3.08
C ARG A 54 -0.13 4.99 -3.10
N CYS A 55 1.16 4.80 -3.36
CA CYS A 55 2.10 5.88 -3.62
C CYS A 55 2.91 5.54 -4.90
N PRO A 56 2.82 6.33 -5.98
CA PRO A 56 2.05 7.56 -6.11
C PRO A 56 0.53 7.29 -6.15
N PRO A 57 -0.32 8.24 -5.71
CA PRO A 57 -1.75 8.13 -5.87
C PRO A 57 -2.08 8.01 -7.37
N ARG A 58 -3.00 7.12 -7.75
CA ARG A 58 -3.52 7.10 -9.12
C ARG A 58 -4.16 8.47 -9.37
N MET A 59 -3.65 9.23 -10.33
CA MET A 59 -4.40 10.35 -10.90
C MET A 59 -5.69 9.76 -11.46
N GLY A 60 -6.80 9.96 -10.76
CA GLY A 60 -8.11 9.74 -11.34
C GLY A 60 -8.24 10.69 -12.51
N ASN A 61 -8.59 10.18 -13.70
CA ASN A 61 -8.98 11.04 -14.80
C ASN A 61 -10.09 11.96 -14.29
N LEU A 62 -9.84 13.28 -14.36
CA LEU A 62 -10.87 14.29 -14.27
C LEU A 62 -11.82 14.14 -15.47
#